data_AF-A0AAW0J3Z7-F1
#
_entry.id   AF-A0AAW0J3Z7-F1
#
_cell.length_a   1.000
_cell.length_b   1.000
_cell.length_c   1.000
_cell.angle_alpha   90.00
_cell.angle_beta   90.00
_cell.angle_gamma   90.00
#
_symmetry.space_group_name_H-M   'P 1'
#
loop_
_entity.id
_entity.type
_entity.pdbx_description
1 polymer ?
#
loop_
_entity_poly.entity_id
_entity_poly.type
_entity_poly.pdbx_seq_one_letter_code
_entity_poly.pdbx_strand_id
1 'polypeptide(L)' 'MPAVTVKDGNQQEFVRALAAFLKKSGKLKVPEWVGTVKQAKHKELAPYGENWFYTQQGTCTCVVQGLAP' A
#
# COMPACT_ATOMS: atom_id res chain seq x y z
N MET A 1 15.59 6.28 -23.63
CA MET A 1 14.69 5.39 -22.86
C MET A 1 13.28 5.93 -23.02
N PRO A 2 12.31 5.16 -23.54
CA PRO A 2 10.94 5.62 -23.64
C PRO A 2 10.36 5.89 -22.25
N ALA A 3 9.46 6.88 -22.13
CA ALA A 3 8.80 7.19 -20.87
C ALA A 3 7.86 6.04 -20.49
N VAL A 4 8.20 5.31 -19.42
CA VAL A 4 7.31 4.30 -18.84
C VAL A 4 6.25 5.01 -18.00
N THR A 5 4.98 4.72 -18.27
CA THR A 5 3.87 5.24 -17.47
C THR A 5 3.54 4.25 -16.35
N VAL A 6 3.01 4.73 -15.23
CA VAL A 6 2.68 3.88 -14.06
C VAL A 6 1.72 2.74 -14.40
N LYS A 7 0.95 2.88 -15.49
CA LYS A 7 0.00 1.87 -15.98
C LYS A 7 0.67 0.73 -16.76
N ASP A 8 1.88 0.94 -17.27
CA ASP A 8 2.62 0.00 -18.13
C ASP A 8 3.54 -0.94 -17.33
N GLY A 9 3.80 -0.63 -16.06
CA GLY A 9 4.72 -1.36 -15.20
C GLY A 9 4.05 -2.38 -14.27
N ASN A 10 4.89 -3.20 -13.61
CA ASN A 10 4.42 -4.14 -12.60
C ASN A 10 3.87 -3.41 -11.36
N GLN A 11 2.56 -3.52 -11.16
CA GLN A 11 1.82 -2.79 -10.14
C GLN A 11 2.25 -3.19 -8.71
N GLN A 12 2.64 -4.45 -8.50
CA GLN A 12 3.11 -4.89 -7.19
C GLN A 12 4.42 -4.22 -6.77
N GLU A 13 5.34 -3.99 -7.71
CA GLU A 13 6.60 -3.32 -7.42
C GLU A 13 6.40 -1.83 -7.17
N PHE A 14 5.48 -1.21 -7.92
CA PHE A 14 5.08 0.17 -7.67
C PHE A 14 4.48 0.35 -6.27
N VAL A 15 3.55 -0.53 -5.85
CA VAL A 15 2.95 -0.47 -4.50
C VAL A 15 4.02 -0.66 -3.41
N ARG A 16 5.00 -1.55 -3.61
CA ARG A 16 6.11 -1.74 -2.65
C ARG A 16 7.00 -0.51 -2.54
N ALA A 17 7.37 0.08 -3.68
CA ALA A 17 8.16 1.31 -3.74
C ALA A 17 7.41 2.50 -3.12
N LEU A 18 6.12 2.63 -3.42
CA LEU A 18 5.24 3.65 -2.86
C LEU A 18 5.10 3.47 -1.34
N ALA A 19 4.89 2.25 -0.85
CA ALA A 19 4.84 1.97 0.59
C ALA A 19 6.14 2.35 1.30
N ALA A 20 7.31 2.10 0.69
CA ALA A 20 8.59 2.54 1.24
C ALA A 20 8.74 4.08 1.24
N PHE A 21 8.24 4.74 0.21
CA PHE A 21 8.20 6.20 0.13
C PHE A 21 7.29 6.82 1.19
N LEU A 22 6.09 6.27 1.41
CA LEU A 22 5.16 6.76 2.42
C LEU A 22 5.72 6.65 3.84
N LYS A 23 6.44 5.56 4.15
CA LYS A 23 7.13 5.39 5.44
C LYS A 23 8.20 6.45 5.66
N LYS A 24 9.04 6.69 4.65
CA LYS A 24 10.10 7.70 4.70
C LYS A 24 9.55 9.12 4.80
N SER A 25 8.40 9.37 4.18
CA SER A 25 7.76 10.69 4.16
C SER A 25 7.19 11.07 5.53
N GLY A 26 6.75 10.10 6.34
CA GLY A 26 6.21 10.34 7.70
C GLY A 26 4.92 11.17 7.74
N LYS A 27 4.34 11.51 6.58
CA LYS A 27 3.13 12.34 6.46
C LYS A 27 1.82 11.56 6.68
N LEU A 28 1.90 10.23 6.68
CA LEU A 28 0.74 9.37 6.85
C LEU A 28 0.46 9.19 8.34
N LYS A 29 -0.71 9.65 8.80
CA LYS A 29 -1.18 9.37 10.17
C LYS A 29 -1.52 7.89 10.28
N VAL A 30 -0.66 7.15 10.98
CA VAL A 30 -0.92 5.74 11.29
C VAL A 30 -1.87 5.69 12.49
N PRO A 31 -3.03 5.03 12.36
CA PRO A 31 -3.96 4.91 13.46
C PRO A 31 -3.43 3.93 14.52
N GLU A 32 -3.76 4.18 15.79
CA GLU A 32 -3.31 3.37 16.94
C GLU A 32 -3.75 1.90 16.85
N TRP A 33 -4.93 1.63 16.27
CA TRP A 33 -5.49 0.28 16.15
C TRP A 33 -4.79 -0.61 15.12
N VAL A 34 -3.81 -0.09 14.36
CA VAL A 34 -3.12 -0.79 13.27
C VAL A 34 -2.47 -2.12 13.71
N GLY A 35 -2.11 -2.24 14.99
CA GLY A 35 -1.53 -3.46 15.58
C GLY A 35 -2.55 -4.40 16.22
N THR A 36 -3.79 -3.95 16.43
CA THR A 36 -4.79 -4.66 17.25
C THR A 36 -5.87 -5.34 16.40
N VAL A 37 -6.12 -4.85 15.19
CA VAL A 37 -7.30 -5.22 14.38
C VAL A 37 -6.95 -6.18 13.25
N LYS A 38 -7.85 -7.14 13.00
CA LYS A 38 -7.80 -8.01 11.82
C LYS A 38 -8.24 -7.24 10.57
N GLN A 39 -7.52 -7.40 9.46
CA GLN A 39 -7.74 -6.63 8.23
C GLN A 39 -9.13 -6.86 7.58
N ALA A 40 -9.72 -8.04 7.75
CA ALA A 40 -11.05 -8.34 7.22
C ALA A 40 -11.71 -9.48 8.01
N LYS A 41 -13.06 -9.56 7.96
CA LYS A 41 -13.83 -10.62 8.64
C LYS A 41 -13.42 -12.04 8.23
N HIS A 42 -12.93 -12.22 7.00
CA HIS A 42 -12.52 -13.52 6.46
C HIS A 42 -11.06 -13.90 6.81
N LYS A 43 -10.29 -13.00 7.43
CA LYS A 43 -8.91 -13.28 7.84
C LYS A 43 -8.91 -13.74 9.29
N GLU A 44 -8.50 -14.97 9.52
CA GLU A 44 -8.43 -15.54 10.88
C GLU A 44 -7.23 -15.02 11.68
N LEU A 45 -6.13 -14.68 11.00
CA LEU A 45 -4.88 -14.21 11.58
C LEU A 45 -4.64 -12.72 11.32
N ALA A 46 -3.91 -12.07 12.23
CA ALA A 46 -3.42 -10.71 12.03
C ALA A 46 -2.42 -10.65 10.87
N PRO A 47 -2.33 -9.53 10.14
CA PRO A 47 -1.36 -9.38 9.06
C PRO A 47 0.08 -9.48 9.59
N TYR A 48 0.87 -10.38 9.01
CA TYR A 48 2.24 -10.71 9.44
C TYR A 48 3.29 -9.61 9.21
N GLY A 49 2.93 -8.47 8.59
CA GLY A 49 3.88 -7.44 8.23
C GLY A 49 3.56 -6.10 8.86
N GLU A 50 4.47 -5.54 9.65
CA GLU A 50 4.40 -4.18 10.25
C GLU A 50 4.10 -3.06 9.22
N ASN A 51 4.38 -3.37 7.96
CA ASN A 51 4.22 -2.50 6.81
C ASN A 51 2.87 -2.63 6.08
N TRP A 52 1.95 -3.46 6.58
CA TRP A 52 0.70 -3.79 5.90
C TRP A 52 -0.14 -2.54 5.62
N PHE A 53 -0.20 -1.59 6.55
CA PHE A 53 -0.98 -0.36 6.41
C PHE A 53 -0.46 0.51 5.26
N TYR A 54 0.86 0.64 5.12
CA TYR A 54 1.48 1.41 4.03
C TYR A 54 1.25 0.76 2.66
N THR A 55 1.29 -0.57 2.60
CA THR A 55 0.97 -1.31 1.38
C THR A 55 -0.50 -1.13 1.00
N GLN A 56 -1.42 -1.17 1.97
CA GLN A 56 -2.85 -0.92 1.73
C GLN A 56 -3.13 0.50 1.24
N GLN A 57 -2.47 1.51 1.82
CA GLN A 57 -2.57 2.89 1.35
C GLN A 57 -2.02 3.04 -0.08
N GLY A 58 -0.90 2.36 -0.39
CA GLY A 58 -0.35 2.33 -1.75
C GLY A 58 -1.32 1.73 -2.76
N THR A 59 -1.96 0.60 -2.40
CA THR A 59 -2.99 -0.04 -3.22
C THR A 59 -4.25 0.83 -3.36
N CYS A 60 -4.73 1.44 -2.28
CA CYS A 60 -5.89 2.34 -2.34
C CYS A 60 -5.60 3.54 -3.26
N THR A 61 -4.41 4.12 -3.15
CA THR A 61 -3.98 5.26 -3.96
C THR A 61 -3.93 4.91 -5.44
N CYS A 62 -3.37 3.75 -5.82
CA CYS A 62 -3.36 3.35 -7.22
C CYS A 62 -4.75 3.04 -7.78
N VAL A 63 -5.66 2.50 -6.96
CA VAL A 63 -7.06 2.27 -7.37
C VAL A 63 -7.82 3.59 -7.55
N VAL A 64 -7.74 4.51 -6.60
CA VAL A 64 -8.43 5.82 -6.67
C VAL A 64 -7.92 6.67 -7.83
N GLN A 65 -6.63 6.56 -8.18
CA GLN A 65 -6.03 7.25 -9.31
C GLN A 65 -6.29 6.56 -10.67
N GLY A 66 -7.02 5.44 -10.70
CA GLY A 66 -7.27 4.69 -11.93
C GLY A 66 -5.98 4.18 -12.59
N LEU A 67 -4.96 3.92 -11.77
CA LEU A 67 -3.66 3.36 -12.17
C LEU A 67 -3.67 1.83 -12.12
N ALA A 68 -4.64 1.24 -11.41
CA ALA A 68 -4.96 -0.18 -11.46
C ALA A 68 -6.02 -0.47 -12.54
N PRO A 69 -5.89 -1.57 -13.32
CA PRO A 69 -6.94 -2.04 -14.23
C PRO A 69 -8.16 -2.58 -13.45
#